data_AF-A0A2D9QBT5-F1
#
_entry.id   AF-A0A2D9QBT5-F1
#
_cell.length_a   1.000
_cell.length_b   1.000
_cell.length_c   1.000
_cell.angle_alpha   90.00
_cell.angle_beta   90.00
_cell.angle_gamma   90.00
#
_symmetry.space_group_name_H-M   'P 1'
#
loop_
_entity.id
_entity.type
_entity.pdbx_description
1 polymer ?
#
loop_
_entity_poly.entity_id
_entity_poly.type
_entity_poly.pdbx_seq_one_letter_code
_entity_poly.pdbx_strand_id
1 'polypeptide(L)'
;MTVIAILSPFLHIFYVFDDKEGIFGFAYMSSFMYSLSLPLMAICSGLLLKFISKRIPELRVFLKLIGNSFLFVGFFFMIYTFVPISDFSTSVYFAALAILSVVLTFAAHYLHKAIITTEQRLKKIISKLFDFIVLETPRKHVSEEKQIDYVISYEKIINEIGEE
;
A
#
# COMPACT_ATOMS: atom_id res chain seq x y z
N MET A 1 -0.64 -5.11 -2.86
CA MET A 1 0.54 -5.10 -1.94
C MET A 1 1.08 -6.50 -1.68
N THR A 2 0.29 -7.46 -1.20
CA THR A 2 0.77 -8.84 -0.94
C THR A 2 1.26 -9.57 -2.18
N VAL A 3 0.49 -9.49 -3.28
CA VAL A 3 0.90 -10.06 -4.58
C VAL A 3 2.22 -9.47 -5.05
N ILE A 4 2.37 -8.14 -4.96
CA ILE A 4 3.60 -7.44 -5.34
C ILE A 4 4.76 -7.87 -4.44
N ALA A 5 4.56 -7.99 -3.12
CA ALA A 5 5.61 -8.43 -2.20
C ALA A 5 6.14 -9.82 -2.55
N ILE A 6 5.24 -10.77 -2.85
CA ILE A 6 5.60 -12.17 -3.14
C ILE A 6 6.19 -12.32 -4.53
N LEU A 7 5.61 -11.66 -5.53
CA LEU A 7 6.03 -11.83 -6.92
C LEU A 7 7.22 -10.96 -7.32
N SER A 8 7.46 -9.86 -6.60
CA SER A 8 8.52 -8.92 -6.96
C SER A 8 9.89 -9.59 -7.12
N PRO A 9 10.36 -10.47 -6.20
CA PRO A 9 11.64 -11.19 -6.34
C PRO A 9 11.77 -12.00 -7.64
N PHE A 10 10.66 -12.43 -8.23
CA PHE A 10 10.63 -13.26 -9.43
C PHE A 10 10.56 -12.45 -10.73
N LEU A 11 10.41 -11.12 -10.67
CA LEU A 11 10.28 -10.28 -11.86
C LEU A 11 11.48 -10.38 -12.81
N HIS A 12 12.67 -10.65 -12.28
CA HIS A 12 13.87 -10.82 -13.09
C HIS A 12 13.81 -12.04 -14.03
N ILE A 13 13.03 -13.09 -13.69
CA ILE A 13 12.95 -14.34 -14.46
C ILE A 13 12.44 -14.09 -15.88
N PHE A 14 11.54 -13.12 -16.06
CA PHE A 14 11.01 -12.75 -17.37
C PHE A 14 12.07 -12.19 -18.33
N TYR A 15 13.20 -11.74 -17.80
CA TYR A 15 14.30 -11.14 -18.57
C TYR A 15 15.50 -12.07 -18.73
N VAL A 16 15.47 -13.29 -18.19
CA VAL A 16 16.61 -14.23 -18.26
C VAL A 16 16.80 -14.79 -19.67
N PHE A 17 15.71 -14.97 -20.44
CA PHE A 17 15.75 -15.62 -21.74
C PHE A 17 15.96 -14.65 -22.93
N ASP A 18 15.67 -13.36 -22.75
CA ASP A 18 15.84 -12.30 -23.75
C ASP A 18 16.39 -11.05 -23.05
N ASP A 19 17.56 -11.21 -22.41
CA ASP A 19 18.15 -10.18 -21.57
C ASP A 19 18.71 -9.04 -22.42
N LYS A 20 18.34 -7.82 -22.05
CA LYS A 20 18.75 -6.60 -22.73
C LYS A 20 19.83 -5.91 -21.93
N GLU A 21 20.55 -5.03 -22.60
CA GLU A 21 21.47 -4.10 -21.91
C GLU A 21 20.70 -3.40 -20.79
N GLY A 22 21.29 -3.43 -19.59
CA GLY A 22 20.67 -2.88 -18.39
C GLY A 22 20.65 -1.35 -18.38
N ILE A 23 20.08 -0.81 -17.31
CA ILE A 23 19.98 0.63 -17.05
C ILE A 23 20.64 0.99 -15.73
N PHE A 24 20.92 2.27 -15.48
CA PHE A 24 21.46 2.76 -14.20
C PHE A 24 22.75 2.07 -13.74
N GLY A 25 23.63 1.69 -14.69
CA GLY A 25 24.93 1.07 -14.40
C GLY A 25 24.89 -0.46 -14.23
N PHE A 26 23.73 -1.10 -14.43
CA PHE A 26 23.63 -2.55 -14.51
C PHE A 26 23.96 -3.04 -15.92
N ALA A 27 24.77 -4.10 -16.03
CA ALA A 27 25.12 -4.69 -17.33
C ALA A 27 23.91 -5.33 -18.03
N TYR A 28 22.97 -5.86 -17.25
CA TYR A 28 21.82 -6.61 -17.74
C TYR A 28 20.52 -6.15 -17.09
N MET A 29 19.43 -6.17 -17.84
CA MET A 29 18.09 -5.82 -17.35
C MET A 29 17.64 -6.78 -16.25
N SER A 30 17.93 -8.08 -16.37
CA SER A 30 17.65 -9.06 -15.32
C SER A 30 18.30 -8.69 -13.98
N SER A 31 19.54 -8.19 -14.00
CA SER A 31 20.29 -7.79 -12.80
C SER A 31 19.70 -6.54 -12.15
N PHE A 32 19.29 -5.55 -12.97
CA PHE A 32 18.57 -4.38 -12.49
C PHE A 32 17.23 -4.78 -11.83
N MET A 33 16.43 -5.60 -12.51
CA MET A 33 15.13 -6.06 -12.00
C MET A 33 15.28 -6.87 -10.71
N TYR A 34 16.32 -7.70 -10.61
CA TYR A 34 16.65 -8.40 -9.38
C TYR A 34 17.02 -7.42 -8.26
N SER A 35 17.90 -6.44 -8.53
CA SER A 35 18.30 -5.43 -7.54
C SER A 35 17.13 -4.58 -7.06
N LEU A 36 16.16 -4.26 -7.94
CA LEU A 36 14.95 -3.51 -7.60
C LEU A 36 13.93 -4.35 -6.81
N SER A 37 13.90 -5.66 -7.06
CA SER A 37 12.87 -6.54 -6.52
C SER A 37 12.91 -6.71 -5.00
N LEU A 38 14.09 -6.88 -4.42
CA LEU A 38 14.27 -7.07 -2.98
C LEU A 38 13.88 -5.82 -2.18
N PRO A 39 14.31 -4.60 -2.57
CA PRO A 39 13.82 -3.36 -1.99
C PRO A 39 12.29 -3.23 -2.04
N LEU A 40 11.68 -3.55 -3.19
CA LEU A 40 10.24 -3.44 -3.37
C LEU A 40 9.49 -4.43 -2.46
N MET A 41 9.94 -5.67 -2.39
CA MET A 41 9.43 -6.68 -1.46
C MET A 41 9.52 -6.18 -0.01
N ALA A 42 10.67 -5.61 0.38
CA ALA A 42 10.88 -5.13 1.75
C ALA A 42 9.90 -4.00 2.09
N ILE A 43 9.67 -3.06 1.19
CA ILE A 43 8.69 -1.97 1.39
C ILE A 43 7.28 -2.51 1.50
N CYS A 44 6.87 -3.38 0.57
CA CYS A 44 5.52 -3.95 0.61
C CYS A 44 5.30 -4.74 1.90
N SER A 45 6.28 -5.52 2.34
CA SER A 45 6.23 -6.27 3.61
C SER A 45 6.15 -5.34 4.81
N GLY A 46 6.94 -4.25 4.83
CA GLY A 46 6.88 -3.25 5.89
C GLY A 46 5.53 -2.54 6.01
N LEU A 47 4.90 -2.20 4.87
CA LEU A 47 3.54 -1.64 4.83
C LEU A 47 2.50 -2.66 5.33
N LEU A 48 2.60 -3.93 4.92
CA LEU A 48 1.69 -4.99 5.38
C LEU A 48 1.79 -5.22 6.89
N LEU A 49 3.00 -5.28 7.45
CA LEU A 49 3.22 -5.40 8.89
C LEU A 49 2.60 -4.22 9.65
N LYS A 50 2.75 -3.00 9.12
CA LYS A 50 2.12 -1.80 9.71
C LYS A 50 0.59 -1.85 9.61
N PHE A 51 0.03 -2.41 8.54
CA PHE A 51 -1.41 -2.64 8.43
C PHE A 51 -1.90 -3.66 9.47
N ILE A 52 -1.24 -4.82 9.57
CA ILE A 52 -1.57 -5.90 10.52
C ILE A 52 -1.44 -5.41 11.97
N SER A 53 -0.48 -4.54 12.27
CA SER A 53 -0.30 -3.95 13.61
C SER A 53 -1.55 -3.22 14.16
N LYS A 54 -2.46 -2.78 13.27
CA LYS A 54 -3.73 -2.18 13.69
C LYS A 54 -4.75 -3.22 14.15
N ARG A 55 -4.63 -4.46 13.69
CA ARG A 55 -5.54 -5.58 13.97
C ARG A 55 -5.11 -6.41 15.17
N ILE A 56 -3.82 -6.43 15.51
CA ILE A 56 -3.27 -7.18 16.65
C ILE A 56 -2.70 -6.19 17.69
N PRO A 57 -3.50 -5.76 18.68
CA PRO A 57 -3.10 -4.73 19.64
C PRO A 57 -1.88 -5.11 20.47
N GLU A 58 -1.78 -6.39 20.86
CA GLU A 58 -0.73 -6.94 21.73
C GLU A 58 0.67 -6.80 21.12
N LEU A 59 0.79 -7.04 19.82
CA LEU A 59 2.06 -6.96 19.08
C LEU A 59 2.24 -5.63 18.33
N ARG A 60 1.36 -4.65 18.55
CA ARG A 60 1.30 -3.43 17.75
C ARG A 60 2.63 -2.68 17.70
N VAL A 61 3.29 -2.53 18.84
CA VAL A 61 4.56 -1.78 18.92
C VAL A 61 5.65 -2.52 18.18
N PHE A 62 5.80 -3.82 18.42
CA PHE A 62 6.77 -4.68 17.74
C PHE A 62 6.58 -4.71 16.23
N LEU A 63 5.35 -4.96 15.76
CA LEU A 63 5.04 -5.00 14.32
C LEU A 63 5.27 -3.65 13.64
N LYS A 64 5.02 -2.53 14.33
CA LYS A 64 5.34 -1.20 13.80
C LYS A 64 6.83 -0.97 13.68
N LEU A 65 7.60 -1.39 14.68
CA LEU A 65 9.06 -1.24 14.69
C LEU A 65 9.68 -2.07 13.56
N ILE A 66 9.35 -3.36 13.50
CA ILE A 66 9.79 -4.26 12.42
C ILE A 66 9.35 -3.70 11.06
N GLY A 67 8.09 -3.27 10.92
CA GLY A 67 7.59 -2.69 9.68
C GLY A 67 8.34 -1.43 9.24
N ASN A 68 8.74 -0.56 10.19
CA ASN A 68 9.59 0.60 9.90
C ASN A 68 11.02 0.19 9.52
N SER A 69 11.59 -0.85 10.13
CA SER A 69 12.91 -1.39 9.75
C SER A 69 12.90 -1.93 8.32
N PHE A 70 11.85 -2.67 7.93
CA PHE A 70 11.66 -3.15 6.56
C PHE A 70 11.52 -2.00 5.56
N LEU A 71 10.77 -0.95 5.90
CA LEU A 71 10.68 0.26 5.07
C LEU A 71 12.03 0.96 4.92
N PHE A 72 12.78 1.12 6.00
CA PHE A 72 14.10 1.76 5.98
C PHE A 72 15.06 1.00 5.07
N VAL A 73 15.18 -0.32 5.25
CA VAL A 73 16.05 -1.17 4.43
C VAL A 73 15.60 -1.13 2.97
N GLY A 74 14.30 -1.23 2.71
CA GLY A 74 13.76 -1.17 1.37
C GLY A 74 14.01 0.18 0.68
N PHE A 75 13.79 1.31 1.35
CA PHE A 75 14.11 2.61 0.76
C PHE A 75 15.61 2.81 0.56
N PHE A 76 16.44 2.39 1.52
CA PHE A 76 17.89 2.49 1.40
C PHE A 76 18.39 1.79 0.14
N PHE A 77 18.03 0.52 -0.04
CA PHE A 77 18.48 -0.24 -1.20
C PHE A 77 17.80 0.20 -2.50
N MET A 78 16.55 0.69 -2.44
CA MET A 78 15.92 1.26 -3.64
C MET A 78 16.67 2.50 -4.13
N ILE A 79 17.00 3.43 -3.25
CA ILE A 79 17.78 4.62 -3.65
C ILE A 79 19.15 4.17 -4.18
N TYR A 80 19.80 3.22 -3.50
CA TYR A 80 21.07 2.66 -3.94
C TYR A 80 20.99 2.03 -5.36
N THR A 81 19.88 1.40 -5.73
CA THR A 81 19.66 0.86 -7.08
C THR A 81 19.57 1.94 -8.15
N PHE A 82 19.05 3.14 -7.82
CA PHE A 82 18.82 4.21 -8.80
C PHE A 82 19.90 5.29 -8.81
N VAL A 83 20.65 5.44 -7.72
CA VAL A 83 21.68 6.47 -7.59
C VAL A 83 23.04 5.82 -7.78
N PRO A 84 23.73 6.04 -8.91
CA PRO A 84 25.09 5.55 -9.07
C PRO A 84 26.03 6.24 -8.07
N ILE A 85 27.16 5.60 -7.77
CA ILE A 85 28.23 6.23 -7.00
C ILE A 85 28.64 7.50 -7.75
N SER A 86 28.39 8.62 -7.09
CA SER A 86 28.72 9.96 -7.57
C SER A 86 30.14 10.31 -7.13
N ASP A 87 30.71 11.38 -7.69
CA ASP A 87 32.06 11.90 -7.41
C ASP A 87 32.34 12.28 -5.93
N PHE A 88 31.41 11.98 -5.03
CA PHE A 88 31.56 12.15 -3.59
C PHE A 88 32.37 11.02 -2.97
N SER A 89 33.02 11.31 -1.83
CA SER A 89 33.63 10.27 -1.01
C SER A 89 32.59 9.21 -0.58
N THR A 90 33.04 7.96 -0.47
CA THR A 90 32.20 6.81 -0.08
C THR A 90 31.39 7.07 1.19
N SER A 91 31.99 7.76 2.18
CA SER A 91 31.33 8.12 3.43
C SER A 91 30.15 9.09 3.22
N VAL A 92 30.33 10.11 2.39
CA VAL A 92 29.26 11.10 2.09
C VAL A 92 28.13 10.43 1.32
N TYR A 93 28.45 9.54 0.38
CA TYR A 93 27.47 8.79 -0.39
C TYR A 93 26.55 7.94 0.53
N PHE A 94 27.13 7.10 1.40
CA PHE A 94 26.33 6.27 2.29
C PHE A 94 25.58 7.08 3.36
N ALA A 95 26.15 8.19 3.84
CA ALA A 95 25.45 9.09 4.75
C ALA A 95 24.21 9.71 4.08
N ALA A 96 24.33 10.16 2.83
CA ALA A 96 23.21 10.71 2.08
C ALA A 96 22.09 9.66 1.86
N LEU A 97 22.46 8.43 1.49
CA LEU A 97 21.51 7.33 1.35
C LEU A 97 20.76 7.05 2.66
N ALA A 98 21.48 7.00 3.78
CA ALA A 98 20.89 6.78 5.10
C ALA A 98 19.94 7.90 5.52
N ILE A 99 20.31 9.16 5.29
CA ILE A 99 19.44 10.31 5.60
C ILE A 99 18.17 10.26 4.74
N LEU A 100 18.31 10.03 3.43
CA LEU A 100 17.17 10.00 2.51
C LEU A 100 16.23 8.83 2.80
N SER A 101 16.76 7.66 3.16
CA SER A 101 15.94 6.49 3.52
C SER A 101 15.17 6.72 4.83
N VAL A 102 15.74 7.43 5.81
CA VAL A 102 15.01 7.86 7.02
C VAL A 102 13.86 8.79 6.64
N VAL A 103 14.11 9.81 5.82
CA VAL A 103 13.08 10.77 5.37
C VAL A 103 11.95 10.03 4.65
N LEU A 104 12.26 9.13 3.72
CA LEU A 104 11.26 8.34 3.01
C LEU A 104 10.49 7.39 3.92
N THR A 105 11.13 6.82 4.93
CA THR A 105 10.46 5.96 5.92
C THR A 105 9.43 6.74 6.72
N PHE A 106 9.76 7.96 7.14
CA PHE A 106 8.82 8.86 7.79
C PHE A 106 7.68 9.27 6.85
N ALA A 107 7.99 9.69 5.62
CA ALA A 107 6.99 10.04 4.62
C ALA A 107 6.01 8.88 4.37
N ALA A 108 6.52 7.67 4.17
CA ALA A 108 5.72 6.46 3.98
C ALA A 108 4.87 6.14 5.22
N HIS A 109 5.37 6.37 6.43
CA HIS A 109 4.58 6.22 7.65
C HIS A 109 3.36 7.15 7.66
N TYR A 110 3.55 8.43 7.39
CA TYR A 110 2.47 9.41 7.38
C TYR A 110 1.47 9.16 6.23
N LEU A 111 1.97 8.88 5.04
CA LEU A 111 1.14 8.57 3.88
C LEU A 111 0.27 7.33 4.13
N HIS A 112 0.87 6.25 4.63
CA HIS A 112 0.14 5.03 4.97
C HIS A 112 -0.93 5.27 6.06
N LYS A 113 -0.61 6.10 7.06
CA LYS A 113 -1.59 6.49 8.08
C LYS A 113 -2.75 7.27 7.45
N ALA A 114 -2.45 8.26 6.59
CA ALA A 114 -3.44 9.10 5.92
C ALA A 114 -4.39 8.26 5.06
N ILE A 115 -3.86 7.37 4.22
CA ILE A 115 -4.66 6.49 3.34
C ILE A 115 -5.66 5.67 4.16
N ILE A 116 -5.19 4.99 5.21
CA ILE A 116 -6.09 4.14 6.03
C ILE A 116 -7.14 4.98 6.75
N THR A 117 -6.77 6.16 7.27
CA THR A 117 -7.74 7.04 7.94
C THR A 117 -8.80 7.54 6.96
N THR A 118 -8.40 7.90 5.73
CA THR A 118 -9.34 8.30 4.67
C THR A 118 -10.27 7.15 4.28
N GLU A 119 -9.75 5.94 4.12
CA GLU A 119 -10.56 4.75 3.81
C GLU A 119 -11.58 4.46 4.93
N GLN A 120 -11.16 4.51 6.20
CA GLN A 120 -12.05 4.33 7.35
C GLN A 120 -13.13 5.41 7.41
N ARG A 121 -12.77 6.66 7.13
CA ARG A 121 -13.71 7.78 7.09
C ARG A 121 -14.73 7.60 5.96
N LEU A 122 -14.28 7.20 4.77
CA LEU A 122 -15.14 6.94 3.63
C LEU A 122 -16.13 5.81 3.92
N LYS A 123 -15.66 4.67 4.46
CA LYS A 123 -16.53 3.56 4.88
C LYS A 123 -17.60 4.03 5.88
N LYS A 124 -17.23 4.88 6.83
CA LYS A 124 -18.17 5.43 7.81
C LYS A 124 -19.21 6.37 7.18
N ILE A 125 -18.80 7.20 6.22
CA ILE A 125 -19.72 8.09 5.49
C ILE A 125 -20.72 7.25 4.67
N ILE A 126 -20.22 6.26 3.92
CA ILE A 126 -21.05 5.36 3.13
C ILE A 126 -22.05 4.61 4.02
N SER A 127 -21.58 4.00 5.12
CA SER A 127 -22.46 3.30 6.08
C SER A 127 -23.56 4.21 6.61
N LYS A 128 -23.23 5.44 7.02
CA LYS A 128 -24.22 6.41 7.52
C LYS A 128 -25.22 6.84 6.45
N LEU A 129 -24.76 6.97 5.20
CA LEU A 129 -25.63 7.32 4.08
C LEU A 129 -26.61 6.18 3.79
N PHE A 130 -26.14 4.93 3.81
CA PHE A 130 -27.02 3.76 3.72
C PHE A 130 -28.00 3.68 4.91
N ASP A 131 -27.54 3.90 6.14
CA ASP A 131 -28.41 3.94 7.32
C ASP A 131 -29.50 5.00 7.16
N PHE A 132 -29.15 6.18 6.63
CA PHE A 132 -30.12 7.24 6.35
C PHE A 132 -31.15 6.85 5.28
N ILE A 133 -30.70 6.25 4.17
CA ILE A 133 -31.56 5.81 3.06
C ILE A 133 -32.50 4.69 3.51
N VAL A 134 -31.98 3.68 4.22
CA VAL A 134 -32.73 2.48 4.59
C VAL A 134 -33.62 2.72 5.82
N LEU A 135 -33.13 3.44 6.84
CA LEU A 135 -33.83 3.53 8.12
C LEU A 135 -34.56 4.87 8.33
N GLU A 136 -33.97 5.99 7.93
CA GLU A 136 -34.56 7.32 8.19
C GLU A 136 -35.48 7.80 7.07
N THR A 137 -35.18 7.47 5.81
CA THR A 137 -35.95 7.96 4.66
C THR A 137 -37.36 7.38 4.61
N PRO A 138 -37.60 6.06 4.78
CA PRO A 138 -38.95 5.51 4.79
C PRO A 138 -39.81 6.07 5.91
N ARG A 139 -39.22 6.27 7.09
CA ARG A 139 -39.93 6.69 8.31
C ARG A 139 -40.32 8.17 8.32
N LYS A 140 -39.52 9.04 7.70
CA LYS A 140 -39.70 10.51 7.78
C LYS A 140 -40.12 11.16 6.46
N HIS A 141 -39.86 10.53 5.32
CA HIS A 141 -39.98 11.17 4.01
C HIS A 141 -40.82 10.38 2.99
N VAL A 142 -41.26 9.16 3.33
CA VAL A 142 -42.12 8.33 2.48
C VAL A 142 -43.47 8.11 3.17
N SER A 143 -44.55 8.40 2.46
CA SER A 143 -45.92 8.11 2.90
C SER A 143 -46.10 6.62 3.19
N GLU A 144 -46.81 6.25 4.25
CA GLU A 144 -46.98 4.86 4.72
C GLU A 144 -47.37 3.88 3.59
N GLU A 145 -48.25 4.30 2.69
CA GLU A 145 -48.71 3.50 1.54
C GLU A 145 -47.59 3.11 0.55
N LYS A 146 -46.51 3.89 0.47
CA LYS A 146 -45.38 3.70 -0.47
C LYS A 146 -44.12 3.14 0.19
N GLN A 147 -44.15 2.89 1.50
CA GLN A 147 -42.97 2.41 2.23
C GLN A 147 -42.55 1.01 1.78
N ILE A 148 -43.52 0.13 1.50
CA ILE A 148 -43.27 -1.24 1.02
C ILE A 148 -42.59 -1.21 -0.36
N ASP A 149 -43.12 -0.43 -1.30
CA ASP A 149 -42.52 -0.28 -2.65
C ASP A 149 -41.11 0.31 -2.59
N TYR A 150 -40.88 1.27 -1.68
CA TYR A 150 -39.56 1.84 -1.45
C TYR A 150 -38.57 0.79 -0.95
N VAL A 151 -38.97 -0.06 0.02
CA VAL A 151 -38.13 -1.14 0.55
C VAL A 151 -37.76 -2.14 -0.55
N ILE A 152 -38.75 -2.61 -1.31
CA ILE A 152 -38.54 -3.55 -2.42
C ILE A 152 -37.58 -2.96 -3.47
N SER A 153 -37.71 -1.65 -3.76
CA SER A 153 -36.89 -0.98 -4.76
C SER A 153 -35.41 -0.89 -4.38
N TYR A 154 -35.10 -0.56 -3.12
CA TYR A 154 -33.71 -0.46 -2.70
C TYR A 154 -33.09 -1.85 -2.48
N GLU A 155 -33.84 -2.84 -1.99
CA GLU A 155 -33.34 -4.22 -1.85
C GLU A 155 -32.91 -4.79 -3.20
N LYS A 156 -33.70 -4.53 -4.25
CA LYS A 156 -33.35 -4.91 -5.62
C LYS A 156 -32.01 -4.29 -6.06
N ILE A 157 -31.84 -2.98 -5.84
CA ILE A 157 -30.61 -2.26 -6.20
C ILE A 157 -29.41 -2.77 -5.40
N ILE A 158 -29.56 -3.06 -4.10
CA ILE A 158 -28.47 -3.60 -3.28
C ILE A 158 -28.05 -4.99 -3.76
N ASN A 159 -29.00 -5.86 -4.09
CA ASN A 159 -28.70 -7.20 -4.60
C ASN A 159 -28.02 -7.17 -5.97
N GLU A 160 -28.44 -6.28 -6.87
CA GLU A 160 -27.76 -6.07 -8.16
C GLU A 160 -26.29 -5.64 -7.98
N ILE A 161 -26.01 -4.77 -6.99
CA ILE A 161 -24.63 -4.34 -6.68
C ILE A 161 -23.83 -5.45 -5.98
N GLY A 162 -24.48 -6.33 -5.21
CA GLY A 162 -23.82 -7.41 -4.47
C GLY A 162 -23.45 -8.63 -5.29
N GLU A 163 -23.98 -8.76 -6.52
CA GLU A 163 -23.68 -9.84 -7.46
C GLU A 163 -22.48 -9.53 -8.40
N GLU A 164 -21.96 -8.28 -8.41
CA GLU A 164 -20.70 -7.88 -9.07
C GLU A 164 -19.46 -8.03 -8.18
#